data_AF-A0A8J7I0R5-F1
#
_entry.id   AF-A0A8J7I0R5-F1
#
_cell.length_a   1.000
_cell.length_b   1.000
_cell.length_c   1.000
_cell.angle_alpha   90.00
_cell.angle_beta   90.00
_cell.angle_gamma   90.00
#
_symmetry.space_group_name_H-M   'P 1'
#
loop_
_entity.id
_entity.type
_entity.pdbx_description
1 polymer ?
#
loop_
_entity_poly.entity_id
_entity_poly.type
_entity_poly.pdbx_seq_one_letter_code
_entity_poly.pdbx_strand_id
1 'polypeptide(L)'
;MSQITIQCRLVKSASTRQYLWKLMAEQNTPLINELLEQLGHHPDLENWRQKAKIPADIVKQLCLTLKTDSRYSGQPSRFYAAVALVNYTLRGDTQI
;
A
#
# COMPACT_ATOMS: atom_id res chain seq x y z
N MET A 1 9.93 16.49 25.27
CA MET A 1 9.08 15.55 24.52
C MET A 1 9.30 14.16 25.08
N SER A 2 8.26 13.46 25.53
CA SER A 2 8.36 12.07 26.00
C SER A 2 8.11 11.11 24.84
N GLN A 3 9.05 10.21 24.59
CA GLN A 3 8.86 9.13 23.62
C GLN A 3 8.04 8.01 24.27
N ILE A 4 6.79 7.87 23.87
CA ILE A 4 5.90 6.81 24.36
C ILE A 4 6.00 5.63 23.41
N THR A 5 6.49 4.49 23.89
CA THR A 5 6.55 3.26 23.11
C THR A 5 5.34 2.39 23.43
N ILE A 6 4.47 2.18 22.43
CA ILE A 6 3.33 1.27 22.57
C ILE A 6 3.75 -0.11 22.09
N GLN A 7 3.82 -1.08 23.00
CA GLN A 7 4.06 -2.48 22.66
C GLN A 7 2.73 -3.21 22.53
N CYS A 8 2.33 -3.53 21.29
CA CYS A 8 1.14 -4.33 21.02
C CYS A 8 1.53 -5.79 20.76
N ARG A 9 0.89 -6.73 21.46
CA ARG A 9 1.03 -8.18 21.20
C ARG A 9 -0.27 -8.72 20.61
N LEU A 10 -0.19 -9.36 19.45
CA LEU A 10 -1.33 -10.07 18.86
C LEU A 10 -1.53 -11.44 19.53
N VAL A 11 -2.33 -11.49 20.59
CA VAL A 11 -2.66 -12.72 21.32
C VAL A 11 -3.81 -13.45 20.61
N LYS A 12 -3.47 -14.26 19.60
CA LYS A 12 -4.37 -15.17 18.87
C LYS A 12 -3.70 -16.54 18.68
N SER A 13 -4.44 -17.56 18.26
CA SER A 13 -3.88 -18.90 18.00
C SER A 13 -2.75 -18.85 16.94
N ALA A 14 -1.89 -19.86 16.94
CA ALA A 14 -0.80 -19.95 15.96
C ALA A 14 -1.33 -19.96 14.52
N SER A 15 -2.43 -20.68 14.27
CA SER A 15 -3.09 -20.73 12.96
C SER A 15 -3.59 -19.36 12.50
N THR A 16 -4.22 -18.58 13.38
CA THR A 16 -4.67 -17.22 13.04
C THR A 16 -3.50 -16.30 12.74
N ARG A 17 -2.41 -16.37 13.52
CA ARG A 17 -1.22 -15.54 13.27
C ARG A 17 -0.56 -15.91 11.94
N GLN A 18 -0.46 -17.21 11.63
CA GLN A 18 0.07 -17.68 10.36
C GLN A 18 -0.80 -17.24 9.18
N TYR A 19 -2.12 -17.33 9.31
CA TYR A 19 -3.05 -16.83 8.30
C TYR A 19 -2.86 -15.32 8.06
N LEU A 20 -2.79 -14.52 9.12
CA LEU A 20 -2.56 -13.08 9.00
C LEU A 20 -1.20 -12.76 8.39
N TRP A 21 -0.16 -13.51 8.73
CA TRP A 21 1.16 -13.37 8.12
C TRP A 21 1.10 -13.63 6.61
N LYS A 22 0.49 -14.74 6.18
CA LYS A 22 0.32 -15.04 4.75
C LYS A 22 -0.43 -13.93 4.03
N LEU A 23 -1.52 -13.45 4.63
CA LEU A 23 -2.31 -12.38 4.06
C LEU A 23 -1.48 -11.10 3.88
N MET A 24 -0.71 -10.71 4.90
CA MET A 24 0.12 -9.49 4.83
C MET A 24 1.31 -9.65 3.89
N ALA A 25 2.10 -10.72 4.04
CA ALA A 25 3.37 -10.89 3.36
C ALA A 25 3.25 -11.51 1.96
N GLU A 26 2.32 -12.44 1.75
CA GLU A 26 2.21 -13.19 0.49
C GLU A 26 1.15 -12.60 -0.45
N GLN A 27 0.24 -11.76 0.04
CA GLN A 27 -0.83 -11.20 -0.81
C GLN A 27 -0.82 -9.66 -0.81
N ASN A 28 -0.89 -9.03 0.36
CA ASN A 28 -0.97 -7.57 0.43
C ASN A 28 0.34 -6.89 0.04
N THR A 29 1.50 -7.38 0.49
CA THR A 29 2.81 -6.81 0.10
C THR A 29 3.04 -6.89 -1.42
N PRO A 30 2.83 -8.04 -2.10
CA PRO A 30 2.92 -8.10 -3.56
C PRO A 30 1.97 -7.14 -4.28
N LEU A 31 0.72 -7.00 -3.79
CA LEU A 31 -0.24 -6.04 -4.35
C LEU A 31 0.27 -4.59 -4.26
N ILE A 32 0.81 -4.19 -3.11
CA ILE A 32 1.34 -2.84 -2.91
C ILE A 32 2.59 -2.62 -3.76
N ASN A 33 3.48 -3.61 -3.88
CA ASN A 33 4.67 -3.49 -4.72
C ASN A 33 4.30 -3.29 -6.19
N GLU A 34 3.38 -4.09 -6.71
CA GLU A 34 2.88 -3.97 -8.08
C GLU A 34 2.20 -2.60 -8.30
N LEU A 35 1.41 -2.13 -7.34
CA LEU A 35 0.79 -0.81 -7.39
C LEU A 35 1.85 0.31 -7.49
N LEU A 36 2.92 0.22 -6.69
CA LEU A 36 4.02 1.18 -6.71
C LEU A 36 4.82 1.11 -8.02
N GLU A 37 5.01 -0.08 -8.57
CA GLU A 37 5.67 -0.29 -9.86
C GLU A 37 4.84 0.33 -11.00
N GLN A 38 3.52 0.10 -11.03
CA GLN A 38 2.64 0.71 -12.03
C GLN A 38 2.58 2.23 -11.92
N LEU A 39 2.57 2.77 -10.70
CA LEU A 39 2.70 4.21 -10.47
C LEU A 39 4.05 4.75 -10.96
N GLY A 40 5.13 3.99 -10.78
CA GLY A 40 6.48 4.30 -11.26
C GLY A 40 6.57 4.45 -12.79
N HIS A 41 5.71 3.77 -13.52
CA HIS A 41 5.64 3.84 -14.99
C HIS A 41 4.57 4.80 -15.52
N HIS A 42 3.85 5.51 -14.64
CA HIS A 42 2.77 6.39 -15.07
C HIS A 42 3.34 7.65 -15.75
N PRO A 43 2.81 8.06 -16.92
CA PRO A 43 3.34 9.21 -17.67
C PRO A 43 3.33 10.53 -16.88
N ASP A 44 2.33 10.71 -16.01
CA ASP A 44 2.21 11.90 -15.15
C ASP A 44 3.05 11.86 -13.86
N LEU A 45 3.88 10.83 -13.65
CA LEU A 45 4.64 10.69 -12.40
C LEU A 45 5.50 11.92 -12.10
N GLU A 46 6.19 12.46 -13.10
CA GLU A 46 7.05 13.63 -12.93
C GLU A 46 6.22 14.88 -12.57
N ASN A 47 5.03 15.02 -13.15
CA ASN A 47 4.09 16.10 -12.79
C ASN A 47 3.64 15.99 -11.32
N TRP A 48 3.39 14.78 -10.82
CA TRP A 48 3.01 14.54 -9.43
C TRP A 48 4.17 14.73 -8.47
N ARG A 49 5.39 14.36 -8.90
CA ARG A 49 6.62 14.58 -8.15
C ARG A 49 6.87 16.06 -7.91
N GLN A 50 6.73 16.90 -8.94
CA GLN A 50 6.84 18.36 -8.82
C GLN A 50 5.79 18.95 -7.86
N LYS A 51 4.59 18.36 -7.81
CA LYS A 51 3.50 18.76 -6.91
C LYS A 51 3.57 18.09 -5.53
N ALA A 52 4.57 17.23 -5.30
CA ALA A 52 4.73 16.38 -4.12
C ALA A 52 3.47 15.58 -3.73
N LYS A 53 2.59 15.29 -4.70
CA LYS A 53 1.26 14.70 -4.44
C LYS A 53 0.80 13.84 -5.60
N ILE A 54 0.49 12.58 -5.29
CA ILE A 54 -0.17 11.66 -6.22
C ILE A 54 -1.69 11.77 -6.03
N PRO A 55 -2.49 11.88 -7.12
CA PRO A 55 -3.94 11.91 -7.02
C PRO A 55 -4.50 10.59 -6.46
N ALA A 56 -5.29 10.67 -5.39
CA ALA A 56 -5.87 9.48 -4.73
C ALA A 56 -6.76 8.66 -5.67
N ASP A 57 -7.46 9.30 -6.61
CA ASP A 57 -8.31 8.62 -7.58
C ASP A 57 -7.51 7.72 -8.53
N ILE A 58 -6.29 8.12 -8.92
CA ILE A 58 -5.42 7.32 -9.77
C ILE A 58 -4.97 6.06 -9.01
N VAL A 59 -4.51 6.23 -7.77
CA VAL A 59 -4.09 5.09 -6.94
C VAL A 59 -5.26 4.12 -6.70
N LYS A 60 -6.46 4.65 -6.49
CA LYS A 60 -7.69 3.86 -6.34
C LYS A 60 -8.03 3.10 -7.62
N GLN A 61 -7.96 3.74 -8.79
CA GLN A 61 -8.21 3.10 -10.09
C GLN A 61 -7.24 1.94 -10.33
N LEU A 62 -5.93 2.16 -10.15
CA LEU A 62 -4.92 1.11 -10.29
C LEU A 62 -5.16 -0.06 -9.33
N CYS A 63 -5.46 0.24 -8.07
CA CYS A 63 -5.77 -0.78 -7.06
C CYS A 63 -7.05 -1.58 -7.41
N LEU A 64 -8.07 -0.95 -7.98
CA LEU A 64 -9.29 -1.64 -8.44
C LEU A 64 -9.02 -2.57 -9.62
N THR A 65 -8.15 -2.18 -10.55
CA THR A 65 -7.70 -3.05 -11.64
C THR A 65 -6.89 -4.23 -11.10
N LEU A 66 -5.99 -4.01 -10.14
CA LEU A 66 -5.24 -5.11 -9.51
C LEU A 66 -6.13 -6.06 -8.72
N LYS A 67 -7.22 -5.56 -8.10
CA LYS A 67 -8.16 -6.39 -7.34
C LYS A 67 -8.83 -7.47 -8.19
N THR A 68 -9.02 -7.26 -9.51
CA THR A 68 -9.64 -8.25 -10.39
C THR A 68 -8.69 -9.39 -10.76
N ASP A 69 -7.38 -9.19 -10.56
CA ASP A 69 -6.39 -10.25 -10.76
C ASP A 69 -6.54 -11.34 -9.71
N SER A 70 -6.62 -12.59 -10.18
CA SER A 70 -6.64 -13.78 -9.35
C SER A 70 -5.54 -13.82 -8.28
N ARG A 71 -4.35 -13.29 -8.59
CA ARG A 71 -3.18 -13.22 -7.69
C ARG A 71 -3.46 -12.42 -6.41
N TYR A 72 -4.30 -11.39 -6.52
CA TYR A 72 -4.60 -10.49 -5.40
C TYR A 72 -6.04 -10.65 -4.90
N SER A 73 -6.84 -11.51 -5.53
CA SER A 73 -8.23 -11.78 -5.17
C SER A 73 -8.36 -12.50 -3.81
N GLY A 74 -9.53 -12.41 -3.16
CA GLY A 74 -9.81 -13.12 -1.90
C GLY A 74 -9.33 -12.44 -0.62
N GLN A 75 -8.66 -11.28 -0.73
CA GLN A 75 -8.25 -10.49 0.43
C GLN A 75 -9.42 -9.66 1.01
N PRO A 76 -9.39 -9.36 2.33
CA PRO A 76 -10.35 -8.46 2.95
C PRO A 76 -10.44 -7.10 2.24
N SER A 77 -11.67 -6.64 2.02
CA SER A 77 -11.95 -5.39 1.29
C SER A 77 -11.22 -4.16 1.84
N ARG A 78 -10.90 -4.18 3.14
CA ARG A 78 -10.20 -3.10 3.83
C ARG A 78 -8.80 -2.82 3.27
N PHE A 79 -8.09 -3.81 2.73
CA PHE A 79 -6.76 -3.61 2.15
C PHE A 79 -6.82 -2.72 0.90
N TYR A 80 -7.82 -2.93 0.04
CA TYR A 80 -8.02 -2.07 -1.13
C TYR A 80 -8.53 -0.68 -0.74
N ALA A 81 -9.40 -0.59 0.29
CA ALA A 81 -9.94 0.69 0.74
C ALA A 81 -8.90 1.57 1.45
N ALA A 82 -7.91 0.96 2.14
CA ALA A 82 -6.87 1.68 2.86
C ALA A 82 -6.02 2.56 1.93
N VAL A 83 -5.88 2.19 0.66
CA VAL A 83 -5.22 2.98 -0.38
C VAL A 83 -5.80 4.39 -0.50
N ALA A 84 -7.11 4.56 -0.30
CA ALA A 84 -7.75 5.88 -0.33
C ALA A 84 -7.51 6.72 0.93
N LEU A 85 -6.98 6.12 2.00
CA LEU A 85 -6.69 6.78 3.28
C LEU A 85 -5.23 7.17 3.43
N VAL A 86 -4.35 6.69 2.54
CA VAL A 86 -2.91 6.98 2.59
C VAL A 86 -2.62 8.21 1.74
N ASN A 87 -1.98 9.20 2.34
CA ASN A 87 -1.40 10.32 1.60
C ASN A 87 -0.04 9.90 1.03
N TYR A 88 0.03 9.70 -0.28
CA TYR A 88 1.27 9.42 -0.97
C TYR A 88 2.03 10.72 -1.24
N THR A 89 3.14 10.90 -0.53
CA THR A 89 4.08 12.00 -0.77
C THR A 89 5.33 11.45 -1.46
N LEU A 90 5.66 12.03 -2.61
CA LEU A 90 6.90 11.72 -3.30
C LEU A 90 7.98 12.66 -2.76
N ARG A 91 9.02 12.09 -2.15
CA ARG A 91 10.22 12.86 -1.81
C ARG A 91 11.18 12.78 -2.99
N GLY A 92 11.42 13.91 -3.65
CA GLY A 92 12.53 14.00 -4.58
C GLY A 92 13.83 14.08 -3.79
N ASP A 93 14.79 13.20 -4.09
CA ASP A 93 16.15 13.38 -3.59
C ASP A 93 16.67 14.74 -4.06
N THR A 94 16.85 15.65 -3.10
CA THR A 94 17.61 16.87 -3.30
C THR A 94 19.03 16.45 -3.65
N GLN A 95 19.47 16.73 -4.87
CA GLN A 95 20.89 16.61 -5.23
C GLN A 95 21.70 17.47 -4.25
N ILE A 96 22.65 16.83 -3.55
CA ILE A 96 23.73 17.48 -2.79
C ILE A 96 24.87 17.76 -3.75
#